data_AF-A0AAU8J9K2-F1
#
_entry.id   AF-A0AAU8J9K2-F1
#
_cell.length_a   1.000
_cell.length_b   1.000
_cell.length_c   1.000
_cell.angle_alpha   90.00
_cell.angle_beta   90.00
_cell.angle_gamma   90.00
#
_symmetry.space_group_name_H-M   'P 1'
#
loop_
_entity.id
_entity.type
_entity.pdbx_description
1 polymer ?
#
loop_
_entity_poly.entity_id
_entity_poly.type
_entity_poly.pdbx_seq_one_letter_code
_entity_poly.pdbx_strand_id
1 'polypeptide(L)'
;MCNAKSILSRTQTQRDFEKYLDLVVGANGRSPLLVNKFDNLSIEEIRNMLDLREADVTKTRFYQEVIQIGRQEGRQEGEQLGQQLGEANLIVRQISRRFGALTPEQVSQIRSLSIPELESLGEALLDFQSLGELDSWFQDNSL
;
A
#
# COMPACT_ATOMS: atom_id res chain seq x y z
N MET A 1 10.28 -33.37 -19.97
CA MET A 1 10.02 -32.17 -19.14
C MET A 1 11.30 -31.36 -19.06
N CYS A 2 11.38 -30.25 -19.82
CA CYS A 2 12.55 -29.38 -19.82
C CYS A 2 12.50 -28.41 -18.63
N ASN A 3 13.56 -28.43 -17.82
CA ASN A 3 13.71 -27.61 -16.61
C ASN A 3 14.42 -26.31 -16.99
N ALA A 4 13.83 -25.15 -16.69
CA ALA A 4 14.34 -23.82 -17.05
C ALA A 4 15.78 -23.56 -16.57
N LYS A 5 16.23 -24.26 -15.53
CA LYS A 5 17.63 -24.22 -15.05
C LYS A 5 18.67 -24.81 -16.03
N SER A 6 18.27 -25.73 -16.90
CA SER A 6 19.22 -26.40 -17.84
C SER A 6 19.64 -25.50 -19.01
N ILE A 7 18.84 -24.49 -19.34
CA ILE A 7 19.10 -23.56 -20.45
C ILE A 7 20.06 -22.44 -20.02
N LEU A 8 20.09 -22.07 -18.73
CA LEU A 8 20.93 -21.00 -18.19
C LEU A 8 22.43 -21.32 -18.14
N SER A 9 22.82 -22.60 -18.29
CA SER A 9 24.22 -23.02 -18.16
C SER A 9 25.04 -22.98 -19.46
N ARG A 10 24.42 -22.64 -20.60
CA ARG A 10 25.08 -22.64 -21.92
C ARG A 10 24.60 -21.48 -22.78
N THR A 11 25.09 -20.29 -22.52
CA THR A 11 24.77 -19.12 -23.37
C THR A 11 26.00 -18.24 -23.52
N GLN A 12 26.71 -18.40 -24.65
CA GLN A 12 27.90 -17.61 -25.03
C GLN A 12 27.72 -16.89 -26.38
N THR A 13 26.50 -16.78 -26.91
CA THR A 13 26.29 -16.23 -28.27
C THR A 13 25.20 -15.16 -28.32
N GLN A 14 25.47 -14.10 -29.11
CA GLN A 14 24.59 -12.95 -29.34
C GLN A 14 23.19 -13.33 -29.85
N ARG A 15 23.07 -14.43 -30.60
CA ARG A 15 21.79 -14.98 -31.08
C ARG A 15 20.90 -15.56 -29.98
N ASP A 16 21.51 -16.06 -28.92
CA ASP A 16 20.77 -16.63 -27.79
C ASP A 16 20.32 -15.52 -26.83
N PHE A 17 21.08 -14.42 -26.78
CA PHE A 17 20.67 -13.18 -26.12
C PHE A 17 19.48 -12.52 -26.84
N GLU A 18 19.44 -12.52 -28.16
CA GLU A 18 18.29 -12.07 -28.95
C GLU A 18 17.04 -12.94 -28.70
N LYS A 19 17.20 -14.26 -28.56
CA LYS A 19 16.11 -15.17 -28.14
C LYS A 19 15.65 -14.92 -26.71
N TYR A 20 16.54 -14.52 -25.82
CA TYR A 20 16.21 -14.18 -24.44
C TYR A 20 15.47 -12.84 -24.37
N LEU A 21 15.88 -11.87 -25.18
CA LEU A 21 15.15 -10.63 -25.43
C LEU A 21 13.79 -10.89 -26.05
N ASP A 22 13.66 -11.81 -27.01
CA ASP A 22 12.37 -12.20 -27.59
C ASP A 22 11.44 -12.87 -26.56
N LEU A 23 11.99 -13.66 -25.63
CA LEU A 23 11.21 -14.33 -24.58
C LEU A 23 10.74 -13.37 -23.47
N VAL A 24 11.53 -12.34 -23.15
CA VAL A 24 11.23 -11.37 -22.07
C VAL A 24 10.51 -10.12 -22.59
N VAL A 25 10.77 -9.73 -23.84
CA VAL A 25 10.27 -8.48 -24.45
C VAL A 25 9.25 -8.75 -25.57
N GLY A 26 9.25 -9.95 -26.16
CA GLY A 26 8.44 -10.29 -27.34
C GLY A 26 8.87 -9.48 -28.56
N ALA A 27 9.15 -10.16 -29.68
CA ALA A 27 9.52 -9.59 -30.98
C ALA A 27 8.57 -8.51 -31.55
N ASN A 28 7.50 -8.14 -30.84
CA ASN A 28 6.49 -7.16 -31.26
C ASN A 28 6.14 -6.12 -30.18
N GLY A 29 7.10 -5.72 -29.33
CA GLY A 29 6.99 -4.47 -28.55
C GLY A 29 5.94 -4.45 -27.44
N ARG A 30 5.72 -5.56 -26.74
CA ARG A 30 4.77 -5.62 -25.61
C ARG A 30 5.47 -6.06 -24.33
N SER A 31 6.24 -5.14 -23.76
CA SER A 31 6.78 -5.27 -22.40
C SER A 31 5.93 -4.49 -21.40
N PRO A 32 5.49 -5.11 -20.30
CA PRO A 32 4.87 -4.41 -19.18
C PRO A 32 5.87 -3.74 -18.22
N LEU A 33 7.17 -3.96 -18.43
CA LEU A 33 8.27 -3.42 -17.63
C LEU A 33 8.62 -1.95 -17.95
N LEU A 34 7.86 -1.27 -18.81
CA LEU A 34 8.20 0.09 -19.27
C LEU A 34 7.78 1.20 -18.30
N VAL A 35 6.85 0.96 -17.37
CA VAL A 35 6.37 2.04 -16.47
C VAL A 35 7.47 2.51 -15.50
N ASN A 36 8.36 1.61 -15.06
CA ASN A 36 9.44 1.92 -14.11
C ASN A 36 10.64 2.67 -14.75
N LYS A 37 10.67 2.86 -16.07
CA LYS A 37 11.74 3.63 -16.76
C LYS A 37 11.30 5.04 -17.16
N PHE A 38 10.06 5.41 -16.88
CA PHE A 38 9.46 6.67 -17.32
C PHE A 38 8.68 7.33 -16.17
N ASP A 39 9.35 7.58 -15.04
CA ASP A 39 8.73 8.14 -13.83
C ASP A 39 8.12 9.55 -14.01
N ASN A 40 8.48 10.23 -15.11
CA ASN A 40 8.04 11.58 -15.44
C ASN A 40 7.05 11.64 -16.62
N LEU A 41 6.61 10.50 -17.16
CA LEU A 41 5.67 10.45 -18.28
C LEU A 41 4.35 9.81 -17.83
N SER A 42 3.25 10.42 -18.28
CA SER A 42 1.92 9.87 -18.13
C SER A 42 1.77 8.59 -18.95
N ILE A 43 0.83 7.73 -18.51
CA ILE A 43 0.46 6.50 -19.23
C ILE A 43 0.06 6.81 -20.68
N GLU A 44 -0.56 7.96 -20.93
CA GLU A 44 -0.97 8.40 -22.27
C GLU A 44 0.22 8.76 -23.16
N GLU A 45 1.24 9.44 -22.62
CA GLU A 45 2.49 9.74 -23.33
C GLU A 45 3.26 8.47 -23.66
N ILE A 46 3.34 7.53 -22.71
CA ILE A 46 3.95 6.20 -22.94
C ILE A 46 3.18 5.45 -24.04
N ARG A 47 1.84 5.51 -24.04
CA ARG A 47 0.99 4.88 -25.06
C ARG A 47 1.23 5.47 -26.45
N ASN A 48 1.38 6.79 -26.54
CA ASN A 48 1.66 7.50 -27.79
C ASN A 48 3.08 7.24 -28.31
N MET A 49 4.07 7.15 -27.41
CA MET A 49 5.47 6.86 -27.74
C MET A 49 5.65 5.43 -28.27
N LEU A 50 4.88 4.47 -27.73
CA LEU A 50 4.98 3.04 -28.08
C LEU A 50 4.01 2.62 -29.19
N ASP A 51 3.31 3.57 -29.83
CA ASP A 51 2.27 3.34 -30.86
C ASP A 51 1.24 2.24 -30.48
N LEU A 52 0.87 2.18 -29.20
CA LEU A 52 -0.03 1.16 -28.65
C LEU A 52 -1.51 1.50 -28.90
N ARG A 53 -1.84 2.05 -30.08
CA ARG A 53 -3.15 2.61 -30.42
C ARG A 53 -4.30 1.60 -30.35
N GLU A 54 -4.01 0.31 -30.49
CA GLU A 54 -5.00 -0.78 -30.57
C GLU A 54 -4.70 -1.98 -29.65
N ALA A 55 -3.60 -1.93 -28.88
CA ALA A 55 -3.26 -3.02 -27.98
C ALA A 55 -4.09 -2.94 -26.69
N ASP A 56 -5.11 -3.79 -26.57
CA ASP A 56 -5.84 -3.96 -25.30
C ASP A 56 -4.95 -4.67 -24.27
N VAL A 57 -4.04 -3.90 -23.67
CA VAL A 57 -3.10 -4.34 -22.63
C VAL A 57 -3.84 -4.80 -21.37
N THR A 58 -5.11 -4.43 -21.18
CA THR A 58 -5.90 -4.77 -20.00
C THR A 58 -6.26 -6.26 -19.93
N LYS A 59 -6.23 -6.94 -21.08
CA LYS A 59 -6.46 -8.39 -21.20
C LYS A 59 -5.18 -9.21 -21.02
N THR A 60 -4.03 -8.58 -20.88
CA THR A 60 -2.78 -9.32 -20.64
C THR A 60 -2.76 -9.91 -19.24
N ARG A 61 -2.19 -11.12 -19.10
CA ARG A 61 -2.02 -11.77 -17.79
C ARG A 61 -1.27 -10.86 -16.81
N PHE A 62 -0.24 -10.18 -17.29
CA PHE A 62 0.53 -9.24 -16.49
C PHE A 62 -0.33 -8.08 -15.95
N TYR A 63 -1.15 -7.43 -16.79
CA TYR A 63 -1.99 -6.32 -16.32
C TYR A 63 -3.02 -6.79 -15.29
N GLN A 64 -3.62 -7.97 -15.50
CA GLN A 64 -4.54 -8.56 -14.54
C GLN A 64 -3.86 -8.86 -13.19
N GLU A 65 -2.62 -9.34 -13.21
CA GLU A 65 -1.81 -9.61 -12.02
C GLU A 65 -1.48 -8.32 -11.26
N VAL A 66 -1.04 -7.26 -11.95
CA VAL A 66 -0.78 -5.95 -11.32
C VAL A 66 -2.03 -5.35 -10.68
N ILE A 67 -3.18 -5.43 -11.36
CA ILE A 67 -4.46 -4.97 -10.78
C ILE A 67 -4.86 -5.82 -9.58
N GLN A 68 -4.61 -7.13 -9.60
CA GLN A 68 -4.88 -8.00 -8.46
C GLN A 68 -4.00 -7.63 -7.26
N ILE A 69 -2.70 -7.39 -7.47
CA ILE A 69 -1.78 -6.94 -6.43
C ILE A 69 -2.26 -5.60 -5.85
N GLY A 70 -2.51 -4.59 -6.69
CA GLY A 70 -2.96 -3.28 -6.20
C GLY A 70 -4.31 -3.33 -5.46
N ARG A 71 -5.21 -4.23 -5.85
CA ARG A 71 -6.47 -4.47 -5.09
C ARG A 71 -6.22 -5.15 -3.74
N GLN A 72 -5.25 -6.05 -3.66
CA GLN A 72 -4.89 -6.72 -2.41
C GLN A 72 -4.21 -5.74 -1.46
N GLU A 73 -3.22 -4.98 -1.93
CA GLU A 73 -2.52 -3.95 -1.15
C GLU A 73 -3.50 -2.87 -0.68
N GLY A 74 -4.31 -2.30 -1.59
CA GLY A 74 -5.29 -1.28 -1.21
C GLY A 74 -6.37 -1.79 -0.25
N ARG A 75 -6.70 -3.08 -0.27
CA ARG A 75 -7.59 -3.69 0.74
C ARG A 75 -6.89 -3.77 2.09
N GLN A 76 -5.65 -4.27 2.13
CA GLN A 76 -4.90 -4.40 3.38
C GLN A 76 -4.66 -3.03 4.04
N GLU A 77 -4.22 -2.04 3.27
CA GLU A 77 -4.04 -0.67 3.76
C GLU A 77 -5.37 -0.06 4.22
N GLY A 78 -6.44 -0.27 3.45
CA GLY A 78 -7.78 0.22 3.79
C GLY A 78 -8.34 -0.42 5.06
N GLU A 79 -8.12 -1.71 5.27
CA GLU A 79 -8.51 -2.42 6.49
C GLU A 79 -7.74 -1.90 7.71
N GLN A 80 -6.42 -1.72 7.60
CA GLN A 80 -5.59 -1.18 8.69
C GLN A 80 -5.97 0.25 9.06
N LEU A 81 -6.05 1.15 8.07
CA LEU A 81 -6.46 2.54 8.28
C LEU A 81 -7.89 2.64 8.83
N GLY A 82 -8.80 1.81 8.30
CA GLY A 82 -10.18 1.73 8.74
C GLY A 82 -10.31 1.29 10.20
N GLN A 83 -9.51 0.30 10.60
CA GLN A 83 -9.46 -0.18 11.98
C GLN A 83 -8.96 0.93 12.94
N GLN A 84 -7.79 1.51 12.65
CA GLN A 84 -7.21 2.58 13.47
C GLN A 84 -8.16 3.78 13.63
N LEU A 85 -8.73 4.27 12.52
CA LEU A 85 -9.67 5.39 12.56
C LEU A 85 -10.97 5.00 13.30
N GLY A 86 -11.43 3.76 13.17
CA GLY A 86 -12.60 3.25 13.87
C GLY A 86 -12.40 3.26 15.39
N GLU A 87 -11.28 2.72 15.87
CA GLU A 87 -10.92 2.68 17.28
C GLU A 87 -10.71 4.08 17.86
N ALA A 88 -9.94 4.93 17.18
CA ALA A 88 -9.72 6.32 17.60
C ALA A 88 -11.04 7.09 17.74
N ASN A 89 -11.95 6.97 16.76
CA ASN A 89 -13.25 7.63 16.82
C ASN A 89 -14.13 7.09 17.95
N LEU A 90 -14.04 5.78 18.26
CA LEU A 90 -14.75 5.19 19.39
C LEU A 90 -14.23 5.75 20.71
N ILE A 91 -12.92 5.80 20.91
CA ILE A 91 -12.29 6.36 22.11
C ILE A 91 -12.65 7.83 22.29
N VAL A 92 -12.53 8.65 21.24
CA VAL A 92 -12.95 10.06 21.27
C VAL A 92 -14.39 10.20 21.75
N ARG A 93 -15.31 9.36 21.25
CA ARG A 93 -16.72 9.38 21.67
C ARG A 93 -16.91 8.94 23.12
N GLN A 94 -16.17 7.94 23.59
CA GLN A 94 -16.25 7.45 24.96
C GLN A 94 -15.77 8.51 25.95
N ILE A 95 -14.60 9.10 25.70
CA ILE A 95 -14.03 10.19 26.50
C ILE A 95 -14.98 11.39 26.49
N SER A 96 -15.46 11.79 25.31
CA SER A 96 -16.37 12.92 25.17
C SER A 96 -17.67 12.75 25.95
N ARG A 97 -18.16 11.50 26.05
CA ARG A 97 -19.37 11.16 26.80
C ARG A 97 -19.15 11.15 28.32
N ARG A 98 -17.98 10.72 28.79
CA ARG A 98 -17.68 10.64 30.24
C ARG A 98 -17.25 11.98 30.83
N PHE A 99 -16.39 12.72 30.11
CA PHE A 99 -15.69 13.88 30.66
C PHE A 99 -16.02 15.20 29.96
N GLY A 100 -16.86 15.17 28.93
CA GLY A 100 -17.23 16.34 28.14
C GLY A 100 -16.33 16.53 26.91
N ALA A 101 -16.55 17.61 26.18
CA ALA A 101 -15.93 17.82 24.87
C ALA A 101 -14.38 17.88 24.95
N LEU A 102 -13.74 17.12 24.06
CA LEU A 102 -12.30 17.15 23.84
C LEU A 102 -11.87 18.36 23.00
N THR A 103 -10.64 18.82 23.22
CA THR A 103 -10.05 19.85 22.34
C THR A 103 -9.67 19.26 20.98
N PRO A 104 -9.58 20.09 19.92
CA PRO A 104 -9.10 19.64 18.61
C PRO A 104 -7.72 18.95 18.66
N GLU A 105 -6.83 19.45 19.52
CA GLU A 105 -5.50 18.90 19.73
C GLU A 105 -5.56 17.49 20.32
N GLN A 106 -6.36 17.28 21.37
CA GLN A 106 -6.54 15.96 21.98
C GLN A 106 -7.15 14.96 20.97
N VAL A 107 -8.14 15.38 20.18
CA VAL A 107 -8.71 14.54 19.13
C VAL A 107 -7.66 14.17 18.08
N SER A 108 -6.82 15.12 17.69
CA SER A 108 -5.74 14.88 16.73
C SER A 108 -4.71 13.90 17.28
N GLN A 109 -4.32 14.04 18.57
CA GLN A 109 -3.39 13.13 19.22
C GLN A 109 -3.94 11.70 19.28
N ILE A 110 -5.21 11.52 19.69
CA ILE A 110 -5.86 10.19 19.71
C ILE A 110 -5.84 9.58 18.30
N ARG A 111 -6.16 10.37 17.26
CA ARG A 111 -6.19 9.87 15.88
C ARG A 111 -4.82 9.53 15.30
N SER A 112 -3.74 10.06 15.87
CA SER A 112 -2.38 9.72 15.47
C SER A 112 -1.82 8.47 16.16
N LEU A 113 -2.47 7.98 17.23
CA LEU A 113 -2.04 6.76 17.92
C LEU A 113 -2.17 5.53 17.02
N SER A 114 -1.22 4.63 17.13
CA SER A 114 -1.27 3.29 16.53
C SER A 114 -2.36 2.43 17.20
N ILE A 115 -2.76 1.33 16.53
CA ILE A 115 -3.78 0.40 17.07
C ILE A 115 -3.41 -0.10 18.48
N PRO A 116 -2.18 -0.56 18.77
CA PRO A 116 -1.84 -1.01 20.14
C PRO A 116 -1.94 0.09 21.19
N GLU A 117 -1.59 1.33 20.84
CA GLU A 117 -1.72 2.48 21.74
C GLU A 117 -3.20 2.84 21.96
N LEU A 118 -4.05 2.72 20.94
CA LEU A 118 -5.49 2.90 21.05
C LEU A 118 -6.12 1.84 21.94
N GLU A 119 -5.75 0.57 21.78
CA GLU A 119 -6.20 -0.53 22.64
C GLU A 119 -5.80 -0.28 24.10
N SER A 120 -4.53 0.10 24.34
CA SER A 120 -4.03 0.43 25.67
C SER A 120 -4.75 1.63 26.30
N LEU A 121 -4.99 2.69 25.52
CA LEU A 121 -5.78 3.84 25.97
C LEU A 121 -7.22 3.44 26.28
N GLY A 122 -7.82 2.53 25.49
CA GLY A 122 -9.16 2.02 25.70
C GLY A 122 -9.32 1.27 27.02
N GLU A 123 -8.31 0.49 27.42
CA GLU A 123 -8.26 -0.18 28.72
C GLU A 123 -8.05 0.83 29.86
N ALA A 124 -7.03 1.68 29.75
CA ALA A 124 -6.71 2.70 30.76
C ALA A 124 -7.88 3.67 31.01
N LEU A 125 -8.64 3.98 29.95
CA LEU A 125 -9.82 4.83 30.04
C LEU A 125 -10.84 4.30 31.05
N LEU A 126 -10.95 2.99 31.26
CA LEU A 126 -11.90 2.42 32.23
C LEU A 126 -11.61 2.88 33.66
N ASP A 127 -10.33 3.08 33.99
CA ASP A 127 -9.87 3.48 35.31
C ASP A 127 -9.82 5.00 35.51
N PHE A 128 -9.89 5.78 34.42
CA PHE A 128 -9.83 7.25 34.50
C PHE A 128 -10.92 7.84 35.39
N GLN A 129 -10.52 8.76 36.28
CA GLN A 129 -11.43 9.52 37.15
C GLN A 129 -11.67 10.94 36.63
N SER A 130 -10.79 11.46 35.78
CA SER A 130 -10.84 12.82 35.26
C SER A 130 -10.23 12.95 33.86
N LEU A 131 -10.55 14.05 33.18
CA LEU A 131 -9.96 14.33 31.86
C LEU A 131 -8.45 14.60 31.91
N GLY A 132 -7.92 15.10 33.03
CA GLY A 132 -6.48 15.40 33.17
C GLY A 132 -5.60 14.15 33.14
N GLU A 133 -6.17 12.97 33.40
CA GLU A 133 -5.47 11.69 33.27
C GLU A 133 -5.19 11.33 31.80
N LEU A 134 -5.96 11.87 30.84
CA LEU A 134 -5.68 11.72 29.42
C LEU A 134 -4.35 12.40 29.04
N ASP A 135 -4.15 13.63 29.52
CA ASP A 135 -2.91 14.37 29.24
C ASP A 135 -1.69 13.70 29.90
N SER A 136 -1.90 13.11 31.09
CA SER A 136 -0.87 12.33 31.78
C SER A 136 -0.54 11.05 31.02
N TRP A 137 -1.56 10.33 30.54
CA TRP A 137 -1.38 9.13 29.73
C TRP A 137 -0.63 9.42 28.44
N PHE A 138 -0.92 10.55 27.77
CA PHE A 138 -0.14 10.95 26.61
C PHE A 138 1.33 11.15 26.98
N GLN A 139 1.65 11.87 28.05
CA GLN A 139 3.05 12.10 28.46
C GLN A 139 3.80 10.80 28.72
N ASP A 140 3.16 9.83 29.37
CA ASP A 140 3.77 8.54 29.70
C ASP A 140 4.01 7.64 28.47
N ASN A 141 3.19 7.81 27.43
CA ASN A 141 3.26 6.99 26.20
C ASN A 141 3.86 7.75 24.99
N SER A 142 4.38 8.97 25.18
CA SER A 142 4.99 9.80 24.12
C SER A 142 6.53 9.66 24.01
N LEU A 143 7.14 8.57 24.51
CA LEU A 143 8.60 8.37 24.53
C LEU A 143 9.11 7.36 23.50
#